data_AF-A0A6U3C037-F1
#
_entry.id   AF-A0A6U3C037-F1
#
_cell.length_a   1.000
_cell.length_b   1.000
_cell.length_c   1.000
_cell.angle_alpha   90.00
_cell.angle_beta   90.00
_cell.angle_gamma   90.00
#
_symmetry.space_group_name_H-M   'P 1'
#
loop_
_entity.id
_entity.type
_entity.pdbx_description
1 polymer ?
#
loop_
_entity_poly.entity_id
_entity_poly.type
_entity_poly.pdbx_seq_one_letter_code
_entity_poly.pdbx_strand_id
1 'polypeptide(L)'
;MKLVPIMASLPTEKDAAGKKERKELFRAFDPNGNGYLSLAEVDMALIQMGKKCPKPVIIRAYKAACQVAQEHGENLTKEGESYIEFAEFRLFLVNLKKYTLLWEIFCSLDTGHDRRIDLPEFRKGIKKLEKLGHKIEDPDAEFALIDADHGGQILFEEFGDWGLQYVYPEMS
;
A
#
# COMPACT_ATOMS: atom_id res chain seq x y z
N MET A 1 9.02 -11.25 10.71
CA MET A 1 10.05 -10.42 10.05
C MET A 1 9.47 -9.02 9.94
N LYS A 2 10.11 -7.99 10.51
CA LYS A 2 9.55 -6.62 10.54
C LYS A 2 9.84 -5.94 9.19
N LEU A 3 8.81 -5.48 8.47
CA LEU A 3 8.86 -4.70 7.23
C LEU A 3 9.20 -3.21 7.48
N VAL A 4 9.44 -2.85 8.73
CA VAL A 4 10.02 -1.57 9.22
C VAL A 4 11.12 -0.97 8.31
N PRO A 5 12.03 -1.73 7.67
CA PRO A 5 13.05 -1.15 6.78
C PRO A 5 12.53 -0.48 5.50
N ILE A 6 11.31 -0.80 5.05
CA ILE A 6 10.68 -0.15 3.89
C ILE A 6 10.08 1.19 4.32
N MET A 7 9.50 1.26 5.52
CA MET A 7 8.78 2.44 6.00
C MET A 7 9.69 3.65 6.27
N ALA A 8 10.92 3.40 6.76
CA ALA A 8 11.84 4.47 7.16
C ALA A 8 12.69 5.05 6.02
N SER A 9 12.81 4.39 4.87
CA SER A 9 13.84 4.73 3.87
C SER A 9 13.33 5.29 2.54
N LEU A 10 12.03 5.55 2.38
CA LEU A 10 11.48 6.04 1.12
C LEU A 10 11.23 7.57 1.17
N PRO A 11 11.66 8.33 0.14
CA PRO A 11 11.55 9.78 0.10
C PRO A 11 10.11 10.26 -0.19
N THR A 12 9.33 10.44 0.88
CA THR A 12 7.91 10.86 0.80
C THR A 12 7.69 12.35 1.01
N GLU A 13 8.70 13.07 1.51
CA GLU A 13 8.60 14.50 1.84
C GLU A 13 8.38 15.39 0.61
N LYS A 14 7.60 16.46 0.78
CA LYS A 14 7.25 17.40 -0.31
C LYS A 14 8.33 18.46 -0.56
N ASP A 15 9.44 18.43 0.16
CA ASP A 15 10.52 19.40 0.03
C ASP A 15 11.43 19.15 -1.20
N ALA A 16 12.33 20.11 -1.45
CA ALA A 16 13.25 20.04 -2.60
C ALA A 16 14.24 18.87 -2.49
N ALA A 17 14.66 18.51 -1.28
CA ALA A 17 15.55 17.38 -1.03
C ALA A 17 14.86 16.05 -1.38
N GLY A 18 13.66 15.81 -0.86
CA GLY A 18 12.85 14.64 -1.17
C GLY A 18 12.49 14.55 -2.65
N LYS A 19 12.23 15.69 -3.32
CA LYS A 19 12.02 15.70 -4.78
C LYS A 19 13.28 15.26 -5.55
N LYS A 20 14.46 15.70 -5.12
CA LYS A 20 15.74 15.29 -5.73
C LYS A 20 15.98 13.80 -5.55
N GLU A 21 15.81 13.28 -4.33
CA GLU A 21 15.95 11.85 -4.02
C GLU A 21 14.97 11.00 -4.83
N ARG A 22 13.70 11.43 -4.95
CA ARG A 22 12.72 10.75 -5.80
C ARG A 22 13.16 10.71 -7.26
N LYS A 23 13.77 11.77 -7.78
CA LYS A 23 14.23 11.81 -9.18
C LYS A 23 15.35 10.81 -9.44
N GLU A 24 16.28 10.68 -8.49
CA GLU A 24 17.35 9.69 -8.56
C GLU A 24 16.79 8.27 -8.44
N LEU A 25 15.87 8.05 -7.49
CA LEU A 25 15.22 6.76 -7.29
C LEU A 25 14.36 6.34 -8.49
N PHE A 26 13.58 7.26 -9.07
CA PHE A 26 12.76 6.98 -10.24
C PHE A 26 13.60 6.52 -11.44
N ARG A 27 14.75 7.16 -11.67
CA ARG A 27 15.71 6.75 -12.72
C ARG A 27 16.28 5.36 -12.48
N ALA A 28 16.45 4.95 -11.22
CA ALA A 28 16.88 3.60 -10.90
C ALA A 28 15.75 2.58 -11.12
N PHE A 29 14.49 2.99 -11.01
CA PHE A 29 13.32 2.16 -11.30
C PHE A 29 12.99 2.07 -12.79
N ASP A 30 13.40 3.07 -13.59
CA ASP A 30 13.19 3.15 -15.04
C ASP A 30 14.50 2.83 -15.82
N PRO A 31 14.91 1.55 -15.92
CA PRO A 31 16.12 1.17 -16.62
C PRO A 31 16.02 1.37 -18.14
N ASN A 32 14.79 1.45 -18.69
CA ASN A 32 14.57 1.58 -20.13
C ASN A 32 14.54 3.06 -20.57
N GLY A 33 14.29 3.99 -19.64
CA GLY A 33 14.34 5.44 -19.84
C GLY A 33 13.12 6.02 -20.55
N ASN A 34 11.97 5.34 -20.55
CA ASN A 34 10.74 5.79 -21.20
C ASN A 34 9.96 6.86 -20.39
N GLY A 35 10.35 7.09 -19.14
CA GLY A 35 9.73 8.09 -18.26
C GLY A 35 8.53 7.61 -17.45
N TYR A 36 8.22 6.31 -17.46
CA TYR A 36 7.11 5.71 -16.70
C TYR A 36 7.44 4.28 -16.25
N LEU A 37 6.87 3.87 -15.12
CA LEU A 37 7.18 2.59 -14.48
C LEU A 37 6.02 1.61 -14.65
N SER A 38 6.33 0.43 -15.16
CA SER A 38 5.44 -0.73 -15.10
C SER A 38 5.50 -1.40 -13.73
N LEU A 39 4.48 -2.19 -13.41
CA LEU A 39 4.47 -3.01 -12.19
C LEU A 39 5.69 -3.96 -12.11
N ALA A 40 6.14 -4.48 -13.25
CA ALA A 40 7.31 -5.38 -13.31
C ALA A 40 8.61 -4.64 -12.99
N GLU A 41 8.78 -3.41 -13.49
CA GLU A 41 9.93 -2.56 -13.17
C GLU A 41 9.97 -2.18 -11.70
N VAL A 42 8.82 -1.86 -11.12
CA VAL A 42 8.68 -1.61 -9.68
C VAL A 42 9.06 -2.85 -8.85
N ASP A 43 8.53 -4.03 -9.20
CA ASP A 43 8.85 -5.29 -8.48
C ASP A 43 10.36 -5.58 -8.55
N MET A 44 10.94 -5.48 -9.74
CA MET A 44 12.38 -5.71 -9.95
C MET A 44 13.26 -4.70 -9.21
N ALA A 45 12.92 -3.41 -9.24
CA ALA A 45 13.69 -2.37 -8.56
C ALA A 45 13.67 -2.58 -7.03
N LEU A 46 12.51 -2.91 -6.45
CA LEU A 46 12.41 -3.24 -5.02
C LEU A 46 13.27 -4.46 -4.64
N ILE A 47 13.29 -5.50 -5.49
CA ILE A 47 14.16 -6.67 -5.31
C ILE A 47 15.63 -6.26 -5.35
N GLN A 48 16.05 -5.46 -6.32
CA GLN A 48 17.44 -4.99 -6.47
C GLN A 48 17.89 -4.12 -5.29
N MET A 49 16.98 -3.35 -4.71
CA MET A 49 17.23 -2.59 -3.47
C MET A 49 17.29 -3.48 -2.21
N GLY A 50 17.11 -4.79 -2.33
CA GLY A 50 17.05 -5.72 -1.20
C GLY A 50 15.79 -5.54 -0.33
N LYS A 51 14.76 -4.85 -0.85
CA LYS A 51 13.51 -4.60 -0.15
C LYS A 51 12.53 -5.73 -0.46
N LYS A 52 12.41 -6.71 0.44
CA LYS A 52 11.37 -7.76 0.34
C LYS A 52 10.01 -7.16 0.67
N CYS A 53 9.23 -6.83 -0.36
CA CYS A 53 7.86 -6.37 -0.23
C CYS A 53 6.89 -7.47 -0.68
N PRO A 54 5.81 -7.75 0.05
CA PRO A 54 4.78 -8.67 -0.42
C PRO A 54 4.16 -8.18 -1.73
N LYS A 55 3.98 -9.07 -2.71
CA LYS A 55 3.35 -8.71 -4.00
C LYS A 55 1.99 -8.01 -3.86
N PRO A 56 1.08 -8.44 -2.96
CA PRO A 56 -0.19 -7.73 -2.77
C PRO A 56 0.00 -6.26 -2.38
N VAL A 57 1.00 -5.97 -1.54
CA VAL A 57 1.34 -4.60 -1.13
C VAL A 57 1.80 -3.74 -2.30
N ILE A 58 2.69 -4.28 -3.14
CA ILE A 58 3.19 -3.58 -4.34
C ILE A 58 2.02 -3.28 -5.29
N ILE A 59 1.19 -4.28 -5.57
CA ILE A 59 0.04 -4.16 -6.50
C ILE A 59 -0.95 -3.11 -6.00
N ARG A 60 -1.33 -3.14 -4.71
CA ARG A 60 -2.27 -2.16 -4.14
C ARG A 60 -1.68 -0.76 -4.14
N ALA A 61 -0.41 -0.60 -3.76
CA ALA A 61 0.26 0.69 -3.78
C ALA A 61 0.36 1.29 -5.18
N TYR A 62 0.62 0.45 -6.19
CA TYR A 62 0.68 0.82 -7.59
C TYR A 62 -0.67 1.31 -8.11
N LYS A 63 -1.72 0.48 -7.94
CA LYS A 63 -3.08 0.83 -8.37
C LYS A 63 -3.58 2.13 -7.72
N ALA A 64 -3.36 2.28 -6.41
CA ALA A 64 -3.75 3.48 -5.69
C ALA A 64 -3.05 4.74 -6.20
N ALA A 65 -1.79 4.63 -6.65
CA ALA A 65 -1.07 5.76 -7.23
C ALA A 65 -1.64 6.17 -8.60
N CYS A 66 -1.89 5.19 -9.48
CA CYS A 66 -2.47 5.46 -10.80
C CYS A 66 -3.89 6.04 -10.70
N GLN A 67 -4.73 5.54 -9.79
CA GLN A 67 -6.12 6.00 -9.66
C GLN A 67 -6.23 7.47 -9.24
N VAL A 68 -5.49 7.88 -8.21
CA VAL A 68 -5.56 9.28 -7.71
C VAL A 68 -5.11 10.25 -8.81
N ALA A 69 -4.11 9.89 -9.60
CA ALA A 69 -3.62 10.74 -10.66
C ALA A 69 -4.62 10.89 -11.83
N GLN A 70 -5.40 9.83 -12.11
CA GLN A 70 -6.55 9.90 -13.00
C GLN A 70 -7.63 10.85 -12.46
N GLU A 71 -7.99 10.74 -11.18
CA GLU A 71 -9.04 11.55 -10.54
C GLU A 71 -8.68 13.05 -10.50
N HIS A 72 -7.40 13.38 -10.30
CA HIS A 72 -6.91 14.76 -10.26
C HIS A 72 -6.50 15.31 -11.63
N GLY A 73 -6.53 14.50 -12.69
CA GLY A 73 -6.12 14.91 -14.03
C GLY A 73 -4.63 15.28 -14.14
N GLU A 74 -3.80 14.68 -13.28
CA GLU A 74 -2.35 14.95 -13.22
C GLU A 74 -1.53 14.01 -14.10
N ASN A 75 -2.15 12.95 -14.67
CA ASN A 75 -1.52 12.09 -15.67
C ASN A 75 -1.05 12.93 -16.86
N LEU A 76 0.26 12.90 -17.16
CA LEU A 76 0.81 13.69 -18.26
C LEU A 76 0.59 12.98 -19.61
N THR A 77 0.34 11.66 -19.61
CA THR A 77 0.12 10.87 -20.82
C THR A 77 -1.09 9.93 -20.74
N LYS A 78 -1.47 9.34 -21.88
CA LYS A 78 -2.53 8.32 -21.95
C LYS A 78 -2.12 7.03 -21.24
N GLU A 79 -0.82 6.79 -21.14
CA GLU A 79 -0.22 5.65 -20.48
C GLU A 79 -0.29 5.76 -18.95
N GLY A 80 -0.44 6.97 -18.38
CA GLY A 80 -0.63 7.19 -16.93
C GLY A 80 -1.83 6.45 -16.32
N GLU A 81 -2.73 5.88 -17.12
CA GLU A 81 -3.80 5.00 -16.63
C GLU A 81 -3.31 3.64 -16.14
N SER A 82 -2.19 3.15 -16.65
CA SER A 82 -1.65 1.80 -16.37
C SER A 82 -0.21 1.81 -15.90
N TYR A 83 0.46 2.97 -15.92
CA TYR A 83 1.85 3.17 -15.56
C TYR A 83 2.00 4.26 -14.50
N ILE A 84 3.11 4.24 -13.75
CA ILE A 84 3.47 5.30 -12.81
C ILE A 84 4.48 6.23 -13.49
N GLU A 85 4.06 7.45 -13.77
CA GLU A 85 4.93 8.56 -14.14
C GLU A 85 5.60 9.17 -12.91
N PHE A 86 6.55 10.08 -13.14
CA PHE A 86 7.25 10.75 -12.05
C PHE A 86 6.32 11.57 -11.14
N ALA A 87 5.21 12.08 -11.66
CA ALA A 87 4.21 12.83 -10.90
C ALA A 87 3.55 11.95 -9.82
N GLU A 88 3.16 10.72 -10.18
CA GLU A 88 2.56 9.76 -9.25
C GLU A 88 3.56 9.06 -8.34
N PHE A 89 4.86 9.08 -8.68
CA PHE A 89 5.85 8.27 -7.98
C PHE A 89 5.92 8.55 -6.47
N ARG A 90 5.75 9.81 -6.04
CA ARG A 90 5.68 10.13 -4.61
C ARG A 90 4.50 9.43 -3.94
N LEU A 91 3.33 9.47 -4.58
CA LEU A 91 2.12 8.88 -4.05
C LEU A 91 2.25 7.36 -3.98
N PHE A 92 2.86 6.74 -4.98
CA PHE A 92 3.23 5.32 -4.94
C PHE A 92 4.07 4.99 -3.70
N LEU A 93 5.14 5.77 -3.42
CA LEU A 93 5.99 5.54 -2.25
C LEU A 93 5.23 5.70 -0.93
N VAL A 94 4.33 6.69 -0.84
CA VAL A 94 3.46 6.87 0.34
C VAL A 94 2.55 5.66 0.52
N ASN A 95 1.87 5.22 -0.54
CA ASN A 95 0.99 4.07 -0.50
C ASN A 95 1.76 2.79 -0.18
N LEU A 96 3.00 2.64 -0.68
CA LEU A 96 3.85 1.50 -0.35
C LEU A 96 4.13 1.44 1.15
N LYS A 97 4.37 2.57 1.83
CA LYS A 97 4.49 2.63 3.29
C LYS A 97 3.19 2.23 3.99
N LYS A 98 2.06 2.79 3.55
CA LYS A 98 0.72 2.54 4.15
C LYS A 98 0.32 1.08 4.04
N TYR A 99 0.36 0.51 2.83
CA TYR A 99 0.02 -0.89 2.59
C TYR A 99 1.01 -1.87 3.24
N THR A 100 2.28 -1.49 3.42
CA THR A 100 3.23 -2.28 4.20
C THR A 100 2.79 -2.41 5.66
N LEU A 101 2.36 -1.31 6.29
CA LEU A 101 1.84 -1.34 7.66
C LEU A 101 0.57 -2.19 7.75
N LEU A 102 -0.37 -1.97 6.83
CA LEU A 102 -1.61 -2.74 6.76
C LEU A 102 -1.34 -4.23 6.59
N TRP A 103 -0.33 -4.60 5.79
CA TRP A 103 0.09 -5.99 5.63
C TRP A 103 0.63 -6.60 6.93
N GLU A 104 1.44 -5.85 7.69
CA GLU A 104 1.90 -6.34 9.01
C GLU A 104 0.73 -6.57 9.97
N ILE A 105 -0.26 -5.68 9.96
CA ILE A 105 -1.47 -5.81 10.76
C ILE A 105 -2.24 -7.04 10.31
N PHE A 106 -2.53 -7.15 9.01
CA PHE A 106 -3.23 -8.28 8.39
C PHE A 106 -2.59 -9.62 8.77
N CYS A 107 -1.28 -9.78 8.58
CA CYS A 107 -0.57 -10.99 8.97
C CYS A 107 -0.57 -11.26 10.48
N SER A 108 -0.78 -10.24 11.32
CA SER A 108 -0.92 -10.43 12.76
C SER A 108 -2.32 -10.91 13.16
N LEU A 109 -3.31 -10.74 12.28
CA LEU A 109 -4.69 -11.17 12.45
C LEU A 109 -4.92 -12.57 11.86
N ASP A 110 -4.36 -12.84 10.69
CA ASP A 110 -4.34 -14.15 10.01
C ASP A 110 -3.45 -15.15 10.78
N THR A 111 -4.04 -15.83 11.76
CA THR A 111 -3.37 -16.82 12.61
C THR A 111 -3.35 -18.21 11.99
N GLY A 112 -4.28 -18.50 11.07
CA GLY A 112 -4.36 -19.71 10.28
C GLY A 112 -3.33 -19.74 9.15
N HIS A 113 -2.75 -18.60 8.80
CA HIS A 113 -1.76 -18.41 7.73
C HIS A 113 -2.27 -18.82 6.35
N ASP A 114 -3.57 -18.65 6.10
CA ASP A 114 -4.21 -18.96 4.82
C ASP A 114 -4.31 -17.73 3.89
N ARG A 115 -3.78 -16.59 4.33
CA ARG A 115 -3.82 -15.27 3.68
C ARG A 115 -5.21 -14.67 3.64
N ARG A 116 -6.07 -15.05 4.58
CA ARG A 116 -7.42 -14.56 4.78
C ARG A 116 -7.63 -14.32 6.27
N ILE A 117 -8.66 -13.57 6.62
CA ILE A 117 -9.05 -13.40 8.03
C ILE A 117 -10.50 -13.84 8.14
N ASP A 118 -10.73 -14.91 8.90
CA ASP A 118 -12.09 -15.33 9.23
C ASP A 118 -12.66 -14.52 10.42
N LEU A 119 -13.97 -14.60 10.65
CA LEU A 119 -14.62 -13.87 11.74
C LEU A 119 -14.04 -14.20 13.14
N PRO A 120 -13.80 -15.48 13.50
CA PRO A 120 -13.09 -15.83 14.73
C PRO A 120 -11.71 -15.16 14.89
N GLU A 121 -10.90 -15.10 13.85
CA GLU A 121 -9.60 -14.44 13.83
C GLU A 121 -9.73 -12.92 13.99
N PHE A 122 -10.66 -12.31 13.24
CA PHE A 122 -10.95 -10.89 13.34
C PHE A 122 -11.35 -10.50 14.77
N ARG A 123 -12.28 -11.26 15.38
CA ARG A 123 -12.73 -11.04 16.76
C ARG A 123 -11.60 -11.14 17.79
N LYS A 124 -10.66 -12.08 17.62
CA LYS A 124 -9.46 -12.18 18.48
C LYS A 124 -8.50 -10.99 18.24
N GLY A 125 -8.54 -10.44 17.03
CA GLY A 125 -7.71 -9.35 16.53
C GLY A 125 -8.07 -7.95 17.02
N ILE A 126 -9.31 -7.72 17.47
CA ILE A 126 -9.84 -6.38 17.76
C ILE A 126 -8.94 -5.57 18.69
N LYS A 127 -8.47 -6.17 19.79
CA LYS A 127 -7.61 -5.48 20.76
C LYS A 127 -6.28 -5.02 20.14
N LYS A 128 -5.83 -5.63 19.03
CA LYS A 128 -4.66 -5.16 18.27
C LYS A 128 -5.02 -3.97 17.39
N LEU A 129 -6.21 -3.99 16.76
CA LEU A 129 -6.75 -2.89 15.95
C LEU A 129 -7.05 -1.65 16.80
N GLU A 130 -7.61 -1.81 17.99
CA GLU A 130 -7.87 -0.72 18.95
C GLU A 130 -6.58 0.02 19.34
N LYS A 131 -5.48 -0.72 19.52
CA LYS A 131 -4.15 -0.13 19.82
C LYS A 131 -3.59 0.71 18.68
N LEU A 132 -4.10 0.52 17.47
CA LEU A 132 -3.71 1.30 16.29
C LEU A 132 -4.60 2.54 16.11
N GLY A 133 -5.58 2.74 17.00
CA GLY A 133 -6.48 3.89 16.99
C GLY A 133 -7.87 3.61 16.41
N HIS A 134 -8.18 2.36 16.08
CA HIS A 134 -9.48 1.98 15.50
C HIS A 134 -10.33 1.23 16.51
N LYS A 135 -11.25 1.95 17.14
CA LYS A 135 -12.20 1.35 18.07
C LYS A 135 -13.31 0.67 17.26
N ILE A 136 -13.47 -0.63 17.44
CA ILE A 136 -14.51 -1.44 16.79
C ILE A 136 -15.55 -1.78 17.86
N GLU A 137 -16.76 -1.26 17.71
CA GLU A 137 -17.85 -1.46 18.68
C GLU A 137 -18.65 -2.73 18.39
N ASP A 138 -18.93 -3.00 17.11
CA ASP A 138 -19.59 -4.22 16.64
C ASP A 138 -18.65 -4.98 15.69
N PRO A 139 -17.98 -6.04 16.18
CA PRO A 139 -17.04 -6.81 15.39
C PRO A 139 -17.65 -7.47 14.16
N ASP A 140 -18.92 -7.87 14.24
CA ASP A 140 -19.56 -8.65 13.20
C ASP A 140 -20.06 -7.73 12.10
N ALA A 141 -20.62 -6.58 12.46
CA ALA A 141 -20.96 -5.54 11.51
C ALA A 141 -19.71 -4.99 10.80
N GLU A 142 -18.61 -4.76 11.54
CA GLU A 142 -17.36 -4.29 10.94
C GLU A 142 -16.76 -5.35 10.01
N PHE A 143 -16.79 -6.63 10.41
CA PHE A 143 -16.33 -7.72 9.55
C PHE A 143 -17.13 -7.76 8.24
N ALA A 144 -18.46 -7.69 8.31
CA ALA A 144 -19.33 -7.70 7.15
C ALA A 144 -19.18 -6.46 6.25
N LEU A 145 -18.75 -5.33 6.83
CA LEU A 145 -18.40 -4.13 6.06
C LEU A 145 -17.10 -4.33 5.27
N ILE A 146 -16.11 -5.00 5.88
CA ILE A 146 -14.82 -5.26 5.25
C ILE A 146 -14.95 -6.37 4.19
N ASP A 147 -15.67 -7.46 4.49
CA ASP A 147 -15.98 -8.58 3.57
C ASP A 147 -16.97 -8.14 2.47
N ALA A 148 -16.51 -7.25 1.61
CA ALA A 148 -17.29 -6.56 0.60
C ALA A 148 -17.73 -7.48 -0.55
N ASP A 149 -16.97 -8.56 -0.81
CA ASP A 149 -17.38 -9.58 -1.78
C ASP A 149 -18.34 -10.65 -1.18
N HIS A 150 -18.58 -10.57 0.14
CA HIS A 150 -19.41 -11.50 0.91
C HIS A 150 -18.93 -12.96 0.81
N GLY A 151 -17.62 -13.17 0.66
CA GLY A 151 -16.96 -14.47 0.62
C GLY A 151 -16.87 -15.15 1.98
N GLY A 152 -17.21 -14.45 3.07
CA GLY A 152 -17.17 -14.95 4.43
C GLY A 152 -15.76 -14.91 5.04
N GLN A 153 -14.80 -14.28 4.37
CA GLN A 153 -13.42 -14.15 4.80
C GLN A 153 -12.81 -12.87 4.21
N ILE A 154 -12.19 -12.06 5.06
CA ILE A 154 -11.55 -10.81 4.62
C ILE A 154 -10.25 -11.12 3.87
N LEU A 155 -10.16 -10.63 2.64
CA LEU A 155 -8.93 -10.62 1.84
C LEU A 155 -8.07 -9.39 2.18
N PHE A 156 -6.77 -9.47 1.86
CA PHE A 156 -5.89 -8.31 2.07
C PHE A 156 -6.31 -7.09 1.24
N GLU A 157 -6.91 -7.30 0.07
CA GLU A 157 -7.41 -6.22 -0.77
C GLU A 157 -8.50 -5.41 -0.04
N GLU A 158 -9.50 -6.11 0.50
CA GLU A 158 -10.59 -5.55 1.29
C GLU A 158 -10.09 -4.88 2.58
N PHE A 159 -9.24 -5.58 3.33
CA PHE A 159 -8.63 -5.03 4.54
C PHE A 159 -7.78 -3.80 4.24
N GLY A 160 -7.08 -3.80 3.10
CA GLY A 160 -6.26 -2.69 2.64
C GLY A 160 -7.10 -1.46 2.36
N ASP A 161 -8.24 -1.62 1.68
CA ASP A 161 -9.14 -0.52 1.32
C ASP A 161 -9.85 0.05 2.53
N TRP A 162 -10.36 -0.82 3.39
CA TRP A 162 -10.91 -0.42 4.67
C TRP A 162 -9.85 0.27 5.55
N GLY A 163 -8.63 -0.28 5.62
CA GLY A 163 -7.57 0.22 6.50
C GLY A 163 -6.90 1.50 6.03
N LEU A 164 -6.99 1.85 4.74
CA LEU A 164 -6.29 3.01 4.20
C LEU A 164 -6.77 4.34 4.77
N GLN A 165 -8.08 4.45 5.08
CA GLN A 165 -8.69 5.65 5.68
C GLN A 165 -8.21 5.92 7.11
N TYR A 166 -7.58 4.93 7.71
CA TYR A 166 -7.25 4.84 9.11
C TYR A 166 -5.74 4.96 9.37
N VAL A 167 -4.93 4.62 8.36
CA VAL A 167 -3.47 4.73 8.42
C VAL A 167 -3.01 6.11 7.95
N TYR A 168 -2.74 6.98 8.92
CA TYR A 168 -2.07 8.29 8.86
C TYR A 168 -2.56 9.28 7.77
N PRO A 169 -3.34 10.33 8.16
CA PRO A 169 -3.61 11.48 7.29
C PRO A 169 -2.40 12.42 7.10
N GLU A 170 -1.33 12.26 7.88
CA GLU A 170 -0.18 13.18 7.92
C GLU A 170 0.82 12.98 6.76
N MET A 171 0.67 11.90 5.98
CA MET A 171 1.52 11.61 4.81
C MET A 171 0.90 12.04 3.47
N SER A 172 -0.22 12.76 3.51
CA SER A 172 -0.98 13.26 2.34
C SER A 172 -0.27 14.40 1.62
#